data_AF-A0A932H855-F1
#
_entry.id   AF-A0A932H855-F1
#
_cell.length_a   1.000
_cell.length_b   1.000
_cell.length_c   1.000
_cell.angle_alpha   90.00
_cell.angle_beta   90.00
_cell.angle_gamma   90.00
#
_symmetry.space_group_name_H-M   'P 1'
#
loop_
_entity.id
_entity.type
_entity.pdbx_description
1 polymer ?
#
loop_
_entity_poly.entity_id
_entity_poly.type
_entity_poly.pdbx_seq_one_letter_code
_entity_poly.pdbx_strand_id
1 'polypeptide(L)' 'MARLGFTVDLERCVGCMGCVIACKAENGTPPSIHWMKVLER' A
#
# COMPACT_ATOMS: atom_id res chain seq x y z
N MET A 1 -21.19 -8.45 -13.64
CA MET A 1 -20.46 -7.28 -13.12
C MET A 1 -18.98 -7.61 -13.03
N ALA A 2 -18.08 -6.66 -13.30
CA ALA A 2 -16.64 -6.87 -13.16
C ALA A 2 -16.21 -6.74 -11.70
N ARG A 3 -15.23 -7.54 -11.26
CA ARG A 3 -14.60 -7.45 -9.94
C ARG A 3 -13.20 -6.90 -10.10
N LEU A 4 -12.92 -5.76 -9.47
CA LEU A 4 -11.59 -5.14 -9.49
C LEU A 4 -10.64 -5.85 -8.53
N GLY A 5 -9.35 -5.82 -8.86
CA GLY A 5 -8.28 -6.37 -8.04
C GLY A 5 -6.92 -5.80 -8.45
N PHE A 6 -5.92 -6.01 -7.59
CA PHE A 6 -4.53 -5.60 -7.82
C PHE A 6 -3.61 -6.81 -7.63
N THR A 7 -2.52 -6.86 -8.37
CA THR A 7 -1.45 -7.84 -8.22
C THR A 7 -0.16 -7.15 -7.84
N VAL A 8 0.59 -7.76 -6.92
CA VAL A 8 1.89 -7.26 -6.45
C VAL A 8 2.90 -8.38 -6.56
N ASP A 9 4.00 -8.11 -7.25
CA ASP A 9 5.14 -9.01 -7.34
C ASP A 9 6.02 -8.84 -6.09
N LEU A 10 6.10 -9.87 -5.26
CA LEU A 10 6.86 -9.86 -4.02
C LEU A 10 8.35 -10.12 -4.22
N GLU A 11 8.78 -10.69 -5.35
CA GLU A 11 10.21 -10.85 -5.67
C GLU A 11 10.84 -9.52 -6.06
N ARG A 12 10.06 -8.62 -6.67
CA ARG A 12 10.47 -7.26 -7.01
C ARG A 12 10.23 -6.25 -5.89
N CYS A 13 9.40 -6.58 -4.90
CA CYS A 13 9.10 -5.69 -3.78
C CYS A 13 10.31 -5.58 -2.85
N VAL A 14 10.87 -4.37 -2.71
CA VAL A 14 12.02 -4.11 -1.85
C VAL A 14 11.64 -3.56 -0.47
N GLY A 15 10.34 -3.52 -0.13
CA GLY A 15 9.87 -3.05 1.18
C GLY A 15 10.06 -1.55 1.44
N CYS A 16 10.18 -0.71 0.40
CA CYS A 16 10.53 0.71 0.55
C CYS A 16 9.43 1.63 1.15
N MET A 17 8.27 1.09 1.53
CA MET A 17 7.12 1.85 2.06
C MET A 17 6.51 2.91 1.11
N GLY A 18 6.99 3.02 -0.14
CA GLY A 18 6.52 4.05 -1.08
C GLY A 18 5.02 3.99 -1.35
N CYS A 19 4.45 2.79 -1.49
CA CYS A 19 3.00 2.61 -1.68
C CYS A 19 2.17 3.03 -0.45
N VAL A 20 2.70 2.86 0.76
CA VAL A 20 2.07 3.27 2.02
C VAL A 20 2.04 4.80 2.11
N ILE A 21 3.18 5.45 1.84
CA ILE A 21 3.31 6.91 1.87
C ILE A 21 2.43 7.55 0.79
N ALA A 22 2.45 7.03 -0.44
CA ALA A 22 1.64 7.55 -1.54
C ALA A 22 0.14 7.47 -1.21
N CYS A 23 -0.33 6.32 -0.72
CA CYS A 23 -1.73 6.16 -0.31
C CYS A 23 -2.12 7.14 0.81
N LYS A 24 -1.23 7.35 1.79
CA LYS A 24 -1.44 8.30 2.90
C LYS A 24 -1.52 9.74 2.41
N ALA A 25 -0.61 10.16 1.54
CA ALA A 25 -0.56 11.51 0.98
C ALA A 25 -1.80 11.82 0.15
N GLU A 26 -2.25 10.86 -0.67
CA GLU A 26 -3.43 11.01 -1.51
C GLU A 26 -4.73 11.08 -0.69
N ASN A 27 -4.86 10.22 0.32
CA ASN A 27 -6.14 10.03 1.03
C ASN A 27 -6.22 10.75 2.38
N GLY A 28 -5.12 11.33 2.88
CA GLY A 28 -5.09 12.11 4.12
C GLY A 28 -5.61 11.37 5.37
N THR A 29 -5.41 10.05 5.45
CA THR A 29 -5.99 9.24 6.54
C THR A 29 -5.47 9.69 7.91
N PRO A 30 -6.21 9.48 9.03
CA PRO A 30 -5.76 9.88 10.38
C PRO A 30 -4.43 9.24 10.80
N PRO A 31 -3.65 9.82 11.74
CA PRO A 31 -2.26 9.41 12.03
C PRO A 31 -2.03 7.91 12.28
N SER A 32 -2.98 7.19 12.89
CA SER A 32 -2.88 5.76 13.18
C SER A 32 -3.49 4.83 12.11
N ILE A 33 -4.04 5.38 11.03
CA ILE A 33 -4.75 4.62 9.99
C ILE A 33 -3.92 4.58 8.71
N HIS A 34 -3.64 3.37 8.24
CA HIS A 34 -3.03 3.09 6.94
C HIS A 34 -3.90 2.08 6.19
N TRP A 35 -4.34 2.45 4.98
CA TRP A 35 -5.11 1.54 4.11
C TRP A 35 -4.17 0.56 3.38
N MET A 36 -3.09 1.08 2.78
CA MET A 36 -1.96 0.29 2.32
C MET A 36 -1.01 -0.03 3.47
N LYS A 37 -0.57 -1.28 3.57
CA LYS A 37 0.39 -1.74 4.56
C LYS A 37 1.42 -2.65 3.90
N VAL A 38 2.68 -2.48 4.28
CA VAL A 38 3.76 -3.41 3.98
C VAL A 38 4.22 -3.96 5.32
N LEU A 39 4.34 -5.28 5.42
CA LEU A 39 4.86 -5.95 6.60
C LEU A 39 6.37 -6.10 6.43
N GLU A 40 7.13 -5.65 7.42
CA GLU A 40 8.57 -5.88 7.46
C GLU A 40 8.85 -7.38 7.69
N ARG A 41 10.00 -7.84 7.21
CA ARG A 41 10.39 -9.26 7.25
C ARG A 41 11.13 -9.60 8.53
#